data_AF-A0A357CNI3-F1
#
_entry.id   AF-A0A357CNI3-F1
#
_cell.length_a   1.000
_cell.length_b   1.000
_cell.length_c   1.000
_cell.angle_alpha   90.00
_cell.angle_beta   90.00
_cell.angle_gamma   90.00
#
_symmetry.space_group_name_H-M   'P 1'
#
loop_
_entity.id
_entity.type
_entity.pdbx_description
1 polymer ?
#
loop_
_entity_poly.entity_id
_entity_poly.type
_entity_poly.pdbx_seq_one_letter_code
_entity_poly.pdbx_strand_id
1 'polypeptide(L)' 'MWLNILQGTIEQGLVFSLLAMGVYLTFRILDFSDLTVEGSFPLGASVAAVLIINGMNP' A
#
# COMPACT_ATOMS: atom_id res chain seq x y z
N MET A 1 5.03 24.80 9.52
CA MET A 1 5.86 23.57 9.48
C MET A 1 5.21 22.45 10.30
N TRP A 2 5.07 22.57 11.63
CA TRP A 2 4.44 21.53 12.47
C TRP A 2 2.97 21.24 12.16
N LEU A 3 2.16 22.28 11.93
CA LEU A 3 0.75 22.12 11.51
C LEU A 3 0.59 21.40 10.17
N ASN A 4 1.49 21.68 9.20
CA ASN A 4 1.48 21.04 7.89
C ASN A 4 1.81 19.53 7.99
N ILE A 5 2.73 19.17 8.88
CA ILE A 5 3.08 17.77 9.15
C ILE A 5 1.91 17.05 9.80
N LEU A 6 1.24 17.67 10.77
CA LEU A 6 0.04 17.12 11.42
C LEU A 6 -1.09 16.88 10.41
N GLN A 7 -1.37 17.85 9.55
CA GLN A 7 -2.38 17.72 8.51
C GLN A 7 -2.04 16.57 7.54
N GLY A 8 -0.82 16.54 6.99
CA GLY A 8 -0.42 15.47 6.07
C GLY A 8 -0.40 14.08 6.73
N THR A 9 -0.02 14.00 8.01
CA THR A 9 -0.03 12.73 8.75
C THR A 9 -1.47 12.21 8.95
N ILE A 10 -2.42 13.09 9.26
CA ILE A 10 -3.82 12.71 9.43
C ILE A 10 -4.43 12.30 8.09
N GLU A 11 -4.19 13.06 7.01
CA GLU A 11 -4.65 12.73 5.66
C GLU A 11 -4.12 11.35 5.23
N GLN A 12 -2.81 11.13 5.38
CA GLN A 12 -2.18 9.84 5.05
C GLN A 12 -2.72 8.70 5.93
N GLY A 13 -2.90 8.94 7.23
CA GLY A 13 -3.43 7.96 8.17
C GLY A 13 -4.87 7.56 7.85
N LEU A 14 -5.72 8.51 7.46
CA LEU A 14 -7.09 8.23 7.01
C LEU A 14 -7.11 7.39 5.74
N VAL A 15 -6.22 7.68 4.77
CA VAL A 15 -6.09 6.87 3.54
C VAL A 15 -5.62 5.44 3.88
N PHE A 16 -4.59 5.29 4.72
CA PHE A 16 -4.10 3.98 5.14
C PHE A 16 -5.12 3.19 5.98
N SER A 17 -6.02 3.87 6.69
CA SER A 17 -7.09 3.20 7.45
C SER A 17 -8.05 2.43 6.55
N LEU A 18 -8.35 2.95 5.35
CA LEU A 18 -9.18 2.26 4.36
C LEU A 18 -8.50 1.00 3.82
N LEU A 19 -7.18 1.08 3.58
CA LEU A 19 -6.37 -0.07 3.17
C LEU A 19 -6.38 -1.17 4.26
N ALA A 20 -6.13 -0.78 5.52
CA ALA A 20 -6.19 -1.71 6.65
C ALA A 20 -7.58 -2.34 6.82
N MET A 21 -8.65 -1.58 6.56
CA MET A 21 -10.03 -2.09 6.63
C MET A 21 -10.34 -3.11 5.52
N GLY A 22 -9.81 -2.92 4.31
CA GLY A 22 -9.92 -3.88 3.20
C GLY A 22 -9.24 -5.22 3.52
N VAL A 23 -8.04 -5.17 4.12
CA VAL A 23 -7.33 -6.36 4.61
C VAL A 23 -8.14 -7.04 5.73
N TYR A 24 -8.64 -6.27 6.71
CA TYR A 24 -9.43 -6.83 7.80
C TYR A 24 -10.71 -7.53 7.31
N LEU A 25 -11.41 -6.95 6.32
CA LEU A 25 -12.62 -7.54 5.75
C LEU A 25 -12.35 -8.89 5.07
N THR A 26 -11.26 -9.02 4.32
CA THR A 26 -10.89 -10.28 3.67
C THR A 26 -10.60 -11.37 4.70
N PHE A 27 -9.85 -11.05 5.76
CA PHE A 27 -9.66 -11.97 6.91
C PHE A 27 -10.98 -12.41 7.55
N ARG A 28 -11.95 -11.50 7.69
CA ARG A 28 -13.25 -11.78 8.32
C ARG A 28 -14.22 -12.59 7.45
N ILE A 29 -14.10 -12.49 6.13
CA ILE A 29 -15.02 -13.15 5.18
C ILE A 29 -14.49 -14.53 4.77
N LEU A 30 -13.18 -14.63 4.50
CA LEU A 30 -12.57 -15.81 3.89
C LEU A 30 -12.04 -16.82 4.91
N ASP A 31 -12.00 -16.48 6.21
CA ASP A 31 -11.43 -17.29 7.30
C ASP A 31 -9.96 -17.75 7.03
N PHE A 32 -9.27 -17.09 6.09
CA PHE A 32 -7.86 -17.29 5.79
C PHE A 32 -7.15 -15.95 5.60
N SER A 33 -5.83 -15.96 5.82
CA SER A 33 -5.01 -14.77 5.65
C SER A 33 -4.78 -14.43 4.18
N ASP A 34 -5.62 -13.57 3.62
CA ASP A 34 -5.42 -13.04 2.28
C ASP A 34 -4.31 -11.98 2.27
N LEU A 35 -3.06 -12.46 2.29
CA LEU A 35 -1.84 -11.65 2.21
C LEU A 35 -1.39 -11.40 0.75
N THR A 36 -2.27 -11.64 -0.23
CA THR A 36 -1.92 -11.49 -1.65
C THR A 36 -1.55 -10.05 -2.00
N VAL A 37 -2.18 -9.07 -1.36
CA VAL A 37 -1.87 -7.64 -1.52
C VAL A 37 -0.46 -7.32 -0.99
N GLU A 38 -0.11 -7.85 0.18
CA GLU A 38 1.22 -7.68 0.79
C GLU A 38 2.34 -8.28 -0.07
N GLY A 39 2.08 -9.36 -0.82
CA GLY A 39 3.05 -9.94 -1.75
C GLY A 39 3.09 -9.26 -3.12
N SER A 40 1.91 -8.87 -3.65
CA SER A 40 1.80 -8.33 -5.01
C SER A 40 2.36 -6.92 -5.14
N PHE A 41 2.23 -6.09 -4.09
CA PHE A 41 2.71 -4.70 -4.10
C PHE A 41 4.25 -4.59 -4.19
N PRO A 42 5.05 -5.25 -3.32
CA PRO A 42 6.51 -5.24 -3.42
C PRO A 42 7.00 -5.96 -4.68
N LEU A 43 6.32 -7.04 -5.13
CA LEU A 43 6.66 -7.70 -6.39
C LEU A 43 6.48 -6.73 -7.57
N GLY A 44 5.33 -6.06 -7.68
CA GLY A 44 5.08 -5.06 -8.72
C GLY A 44 6.09 -3.92 -8.68
N ALA A 45 6.43 -3.43 -7.49
CA ALA A 45 7.46 -2.40 -7.31
C ALA A 45 8.85 -2.89 -7.76
N SER A 46 9.22 -4.13 -7.45
CA SER A 46 10.49 -4.72 -7.88
C SER A 46 10.58 -4.87 -9.40
N VAL A 47 9.49 -5.31 -10.04
CA VAL A 47 9.38 -5.42 -11.50
C VAL A 47 9.47 -4.04 -12.14
N ALA A 48 8.72 -3.06 -11.63
CA ALA A 48 8.77 -1.68 -12.11
C ALA A 48 10.18 -1.08 -11.97
N ALA A 49 10.85 -1.28 -10.83
CA ALA A 49 12.22 -0.83 -10.61
C ALA A 49 13.20 -1.45 -11.62
N VAL A 50 13.08 -2.75 -11.89
CA VAL A 50 13.89 -3.44 -12.91
C VAL A 50 13.63 -2.83 -14.30
N LEU A 51 12.37 -2.58 -14.67
CA LEU A 51 12.03 -1.98 -15.95
C LEU A 51 12.60 -0.57 -16.10
N ILE A 52 12.51 0.24 -15.05
CA ILE A 52 13.07 1.61 -15.01
C ILE A 52 14.60 1.57 -15.18
N ILE A 53 15.29 0.66 -14.48
CA ILE A 53 16.74 0.45 -14.64
C ILE A 53 17.09 0.06 -16.09
N ASN A 54 16.22 -0.69 -16.76
CA ASN A 54 16.38 -1.08 -18.16
C ASN A 54 15.96 0.02 -19.17
N GLY A 55 15.75 1.25 -18.72
CA GLY A 55 15.49 2.40 -19.59
C GLY A 55 14.01 2.59 -19.97
N MET A 56 13.08 1.88 -19.32
CA MET A 56 11.67 2.26 -19.41
C MET A 56 11.40 3.54 -18.60
N ASN A 57 10.53 4.38 -19.12
CA ASN A 57 10.11 5.60 -18.43
C ASN A 57 9.25 5.24 -17.20
N PRO A 58 9.52 5.85 -16.03
CA PRO A 58 8.77 5.65 -14.78
C PRO A 58 7.35 6.25 -14.81
#